data_AF-A0A820G4L8-F1
#
_entry.id   AF-A0A820G4L8-F1
#
_cell.length_a   1.000
_cell.length_b   1.000
_cell.length_c   1.000
_cell.angle_alpha   90.00
_cell.angle_beta   90.00
_cell.angle_gamma   90.00
#
_symmetry.space_group_name_H-M   'P 1'
#
loop_
_entity.id
_entity.type
_entity.pdbx_description
1 polymer ?
#
loop_
_entity_poly.entity_id
_entity_poly.type
_entity_poly.pdbx_seq_one_letter_code
_entity_poly.pdbx_strand_id
1 'polypeptide(L)' 'MMVAVLRYINNVPHLDILTEALLNADVFLCVEKIATLYIYGTDEYSTATETKALLGPKYIPRETCDRYFDLH' A
#
# COMPACT_ATOMS: atom_id res chain seq x y z
N MET A 1 15.44 -6.69 -10.23
CA MET A 1 14.49 -5.63 -9.83
C MET A 1 13.15 -6.29 -9.61
N MET A 2 12.57 -6.15 -8.43
CA MET A 2 11.32 -6.80 -8.03
C MET A 2 10.32 -5.71 -7.64
N VAL A 3 9.10 -5.80 -8.17
CA VAL A 3 8.03 -4.81 -7.95
C VAL A 3 6.86 -5.54 -7.33
N ALA A 4 6.44 -5.11 -6.15
CA ALA A 4 5.21 -5.59 -5.54
C ALA A 4 4.02 -4.74 -5.98
N VAL A 5 2.84 -5.35 -5.98
CA VAL A 5 1.59 -4.68 -6.38
C VAL A 5 1.32 -3.50 -5.44
N LEU A 6 1.06 -2.33 -6.03
CA LEU A 6 0.69 -1.13 -5.27
C LEU A 6 -0.65 -1.36 -4.56
N ARG A 7 -0.71 -1.02 -3.27
CA ARG A 7 -1.94 -1.18 -2.49
C ARG A 7 -2.80 0.07 -2.54
N TYR A 8 -4.10 -0.12 -2.72
CA TYR A 8 -5.06 0.96 -2.51
C TYR A 8 -4.96 1.50 -1.09
N ILE A 9 -4.62 2.78 -0.96
CA ILE A 9 -4.42 3.41 0.35
C ILE A 9 -5.70 3.50 1.16
N ASN A 10 -6.85 3.41 0.50
CA ASN A 10 -8.12 3.75 1.10
C ASN A 10 -8.62 2.72 2.14
N ASN A 11 -7.97 1.57 2.32
CA ASN A 11 -8.43 0.49 3.20
C ASN A 11 -7.29 -0.10 4.02
N VAL A 12 -7.59 -0.52 5.26
CA VAL A 12 -6.63 -1.26 6.10
C VAL A 12 -6.28 -2.58 5.43
N PRO A 13 -4.98 -2.92 5.29
CA PRO A 13 -4.56 -4.14 4.62
C PRO A 13 -5.00 -5.36 5.42
N HIS A 14 -5.65 -6.28 4.73
CA HIS A 14 -5.96 -7.60 5.26
C HIS A 14 -4.74 -8.52 5.16
N LEU A 15 -4.73 -9.59 5.97
CA LEU A 15 -3.59 -10.51 6.08
C LEU A 15 -3.19 -11.12 4.73
N ASP A 16 -4.16 -11.43 3.89
CA ASP A 16 -3.91 -12.05 2.58
C ASP A 16 -3.04 -11.14 1.69
N ILE A 17 -3.34 -9.84 1.67
CA ILE A 17 -2.60 -8.84 0.87
C ILE A 17 -1.19 -8.60 1.46
N LEU A 18 -1.02 -8.75 2.78
CA LEU A 18 0.29 -8.73 3.45
C LEU A 18 1.16 -9.92 3.05
N THR A 19 0.56 -11.09 3.01
CA THR A 19 1.24 -12.35 2.72
C THR A 19 1.67 -12.41 1.25
N GLU A 20 0.79 -12.03 0.33
CA GLU A 20 1.04 -12.12 -1.11
C GLU A 20 2.12 -11.15 -1.61
N ALA A 21 2.10 -9.89 -1.15
CA ALA A 21 2.93 -8.83 -1.74
C ALA A 21 4.20 -8.50 -0.93
N LEU A 22 4.13 -8.55 0.40
CA LEU A 22 5.21 -8.10 1.27
C LEU A 22 6.04 -9.29 1.80
N LEU A 23 5.38 -10.27 2.42
CA LEU A 23 6.06 -11.38 3.07
C LEU A 23 6.82 -12.27 2.07
N ASN A 24 6.21 -12.57 0.92
CA ASN A 24 6.86 -13.36 -0.13
C ASN A 24 8.10 -12.66 -0.71
N ALA A 25 8.03 -11.33 -0.87
CA ALA A 25 9.15 -10.57 -1.39
C ALA A 25 10.30 -10.48 -0.37
N ASP A 26 9.99 -10.27 0.91
CA ASP A 26 10.99 -10.20 1.97
C ASP A 26 11.73 -11.54 2.15
N VAL A 27 10.98 -12.66 2.13
CA VAL A 27 11.57 -14.01 2.16
C VAL A 27 12.45 -14.26 0.94
N PHE A 28 12.00 -13.87 -0.26
CA PHE A 28 12.78 -14.04 -1.48
C PHE A 28 14.09 -13.23 -1.46
N LEU A 29 14.04 -11.96 -1.07
CA LEU A 29 15.24 -11.12 -0.95
C LEU A 29 16.22 -11.64 0.12
N CYS A 30 15.69 -12.14 1.25
CA CYS A 30 16.51 -12.69 2.33
C CYS A 30 17.24 -13.98 1.91
N VAL A 31 16.57 -14.85 1.15
CA VAL A 31 17.12 -16.13 0.68
C VAL A 31 18.13 -15.93 -0.45
N GLU A 32 17.80 -15.14 -1.46
CA GLU A 32 18.62 -15.00 -2.66
C GLU A 32 19.92 -14.23 -2.38
N LYS A 33 19.96 -13.31 -1.40
CA LYS A 33 21.13 -12.45 -1.07
C LYS A 33 21.71 -11.70 -2.28
N ILE A 34 20.94 -11.53 -3.34
CA ILE A 34 21.32 -10.79 -4.53
C ILE A 34 20.98 -9.32 -4.29
N ALA A 35 21.84 -8.40 -4.73
CA ALA A 35 21.54 -6.97 -4.75
C ALA A 35 20.33 -6.68 -5.66
N THR A 36 19.14 -6.76 -5.06
CA THR A 36 17.86 -6.65 -5.76
C THR A 36 17.11 -5.47 -5.18
N LEU A 37 16.78 -4.49 -6.03
CA LEU A 37 15.89 -3.39 -5.66
C LEU A 37 14.46 -3.92 -5.56
N TYR A 38 13.88 -3.84 -4.36
CA TYR A 38 12.46 -4.06 -4.09
C TYR A 38 11.75 -2.72 -4.03
N ILE A 39 10.76 -2.51 -4.92
CA ILE A 39 9.96 -1.29 -4.96
C ILE A 39 8.54 -1.64 -4.50
N TYR A 40 8.07 -0.87 -3.52
CA TYR A 40 6.74 -0.97 -2.94
C TYR A 40 6.14 0.41 -2.74
N GLY A 41 4.81 0.50 -2.70
CA GLY A 41 4.13 1.78 -2.54
C GLY A 41 2.62 1.66 -2.49
N THR A 42 1.99 2.81 -2.33
CA THR A 42 0.54 2.98 -2.20
C THR A 42 -0.04 3.61 -3.47
N ASP A 43 -1.20 3.11 -3.87
CA ASP A 43 -2.04 3.72 -4.90
C ASP A 43 -3.06 4.64 -4.22
N GLU A 44 -2.87 5.94 -4.46
CA GLU A 44 -3.60 7.02 -3.80
C GLU A 44 -4.73 7.59 -4.66
N TYR A 45 -4.64 7.44 -5.98
CA TYR A 45 -5.52 8.11 -6.92
C TYR A 45 -6.65 7.19 -7.35
N SER A 46 -7.84 7.39 -6.79
CA SER A 46 -9.03 6.61 -7.17
C SER A 46 -10.33 7.32 -6.80
N THR A 47 -11.39 7.10 -7.58
CA THR A 47 -12.77 7.50 -7.24
C THR A 47 -13.22 6.91 -5.89
N ALA A 48 -12.67 5.77 -5.50
CA ALA A 48 -12.91 5.18 -4.19
C ALA A 48 -12.32 6.03 -3.03
N THR A 49 -11.16 6.63 -3.25
CA THR A 49 -10.52 7.57 -2.30
C THR A 49 -11.34 8.86 -2.19
N GLU A 50 -11.81 9.40 -3.32
CA GLU A 50 -12.70 10.57 -3.35
C GLU A 50 -14.02 10.32 -2.62
N THR A 51 -14.64 9.15 -2.85
CA THR A 51 -15.91 8.79 -2.20
C THR A 51 -15.74 8.63 -0.69
N LYS A 52 -14.63 8.04 -0.23
CA LYS A 52 -14.32 7.92 1.21
C LYS A 52 -14.02 9.28 1.86
N ALA A 53 -13.34 10.19 1.15
CA ALA A 53 -13.12 11.56 1.62
C ALA A 53 -14.43 12.35 1.77
N LEU A 54 -15.38 12.15 0.85
CA LEU A 54 -16.71 12.78 0.88
C LEU A 54 -17.64 12.22 1.96
N LEU A 55 -17.56 10.91 2.23
CA LEU A 55 -18.36 10.23 3.28
C LEU A 55 -17.79 10.45 4.69
N GLY A 56 -16.49 10.72 4.80
CA GLY A 56 -15.81 10.97 6.07
C GLY A 56 -16.01 12.40 6.60
N PRO A 57 -15.63 12.67 7.87
CA PRO A 57 -15.74 14.00 8.45
C PRO A 57 -14.70 14.95 7.83
N LYS A 58 -15.07 15.63 6.74
CA LYS A 58 -14.37 16.77 6.13
C LYS A 58 -12.86 16.57 5.93
N TYR A 59 -12.45 15.57 5.17
CA TYR A 59 -11.05 15.44 4.75
C TYR A 59 -10.89 15.76 3.27
N ILE A 60 -9.81 16.45 2.94
CA ILE A 60 -9.34 16.56 1.55
C ILE A 60 -8.82 15.17 1.14
N PRO A 61 -8.95 14.72 -0.12
CA PRO A 61 -8.47 13.39 -0.55
C PRO A 61 -7.03 13.11 -0.12
N ARG A 62 -6.18 14.13 -0.16
CA ARG A 62 -4.79 14.08 0.30
C ARG A 62 -4.64 13.78 1.79
N GLU A 63 -5.39 14.47 2.65
CA GLU A 63 -5.35 14.23 4.10
C GLU A 63 -5.85 12.82 4.45
N THR A 64 -6.77 12.28 3.65
CA THR A 64 -7.23 10.90 3.80
C THR A 64 -6.11 9.92 3.44
N CYS A 65 -5.43 10.12 2.31
CA CYS A 65 -4.27 9.32 1.91
C CYS A 65 -3.16 9.37 2.96
N ASP A 66 -2.77 10.56 3.41
CA ASP A 66 -1.70 10.74 4.40
C ASP A 66 -2.00 9.97 5.69
N ARG A 67 -3.27 9.98 6.14
CA ARG A 67 -3.67 9.27 7.35
C ARG A 67 -3.59 7.75 7.24
N TYR A 68 -3.93 7.20 6.08
CA TYR A 68 -3.83 5.78 5.83
C TYR A 68 -2.40 5.37 5.47
N PHE A 69 -1.59 6.29 4.94
CA PHE A 69 -0.16 6.07 4.72
C PHE A 69 0.54 5.81 6.06
N ASP A 70 0.30 6.66 7.07
CA ASP A 70 0.87 6.51 8.41
C ASP A 70 0.43 5.23 9.13
N LEU A 71 -0.69 4.63 8.69
CA LEU A 71 -1.27 3.44 9.30
C LEU A 71 -0.74 2.13 8.68
N HIS A 72 -0.06 2.19 7.52
CA HIS A 72 0.39 1.05 6.72
C HIS A 72 1.91 0.85 6.78
#